data_AF-R6C074-F1
#
_entry.id   AF-R6C074-F1
#
_cell.length_a   1.000
_cell.length_b   1.000
_cell.length_c   1.000
_cell.angle_alpha   90.00
_cell.angle_beta   90.00
_cell.angle_gamma   90.00
#
_symmetry.space_group_name_H-M   'P 1'
#
loop_
_entity.id
_entity.type
_entity.pdbx_description
1 polymer ?
#
loop_
_entity_poly.entity_id
_entity_poly.type
_entity_poly.pdbx_seq_one_letter_code
_entity_poly.pdbx_strand_id
1 'polypeptide(L)'
;MKRSRSFGKGLIAGIVIWLFIILADAIDEFVLDVDSFLGINGSLVVLLCMIVAYIVYYIKKKPGWKNILCFFAGYLLTGAATGWIIWNALENETFFIEQTEKRCYFLCLNGIEYLLYPFITIGVFSVLCALFHVVYAIISLLCPCNKKDHVL
;
A
#
# COMPACT_ATOMS: atom_id res chain seq x y z
N MET A 1 -1.01 -13.37 18.35
CA MET A 1 -2.08 -12.46 17.84
C MET A 1 -3.20 -13.32 17.25
N LYS A 2 -4.48 -13.02 17.51
CA LYS A 2 -5.60 -13.73 16.88
C LYS A 2 -5.64 -13.42 15.38
N ARG A 3 -5.90 -14.43 14.53
CA ARG A 3 -5.87 -14.30 13.05
C ARG A 3 -6.83 -13.22 12.53
N SER A 4 -8.03 -13.13 13.10
CA SER A 4 -9.02 -12.08 12.77
C SER A 4 -8.49 -10.67 12.97
N ARG A 5 -7.70 -10.44 14.02
CA ARG A 5 -7.07 -9.14 14.29
C ARG A 5 -5.96 -8.82 13.27
N SER A 6 -5.26 -9.83 12.76
CA SER A 6 -4.25 -9.64 11.70
C SER A 6 -4.91 -9.27 10.38
N PHE A 7 -5.98 -9.98 10.03
CA PHE A 7 -6.79 -9.70 8.84
C PHE A 7 -7.37 -8.28 8.89
N GLY A 8 -7.99 -7.89 10.00
CA GLY A 8 -8.53 -6.55 10.17
C GLY A 8 -7.49 -5.43 10.04
N LYS A 9 -6.26 -5.65 10.53
CA LYS A 9 -5.15 -4.71 10.29
C LYS A 9 -4.77 -4.60 8.83
N GLY A 10 -4.80 -5.72 8.10
CA GLY A 10 -4.60 -5.76 6.65
C GLY A 10 -5.64 -4.93 5.93
N LEU A 11 -6.93 -5.15 6.23
CA LEU A 11 -8.04 -4.38 5.65
C LEU A 11 -7.82 -2.87 5.80
N ILE A 12 -7.54 -2.42 7.04
CA ILE A 12 -7.29 -1.02 7.36
C ILE A 12 -6.09 -0.48 6.58
N ALA A 13 -4.98 -1.22 6.53
CA ALA A 13 -3.79 -0.79 5.81
C ALA A 13 -4.06 -0.57 4.31
N GLY A 14 -4.85 -1.46 3.67
CA GLY A 14 -5.22 -1.29 2.27
C GLY A 14 -6.10 -0.05 2.05
N ILE A 15 -7.11 0.17 2.89
CA ILE A 15 -8.00 1.34 2.80
C ILE A 15 -7.23 2.65 3.00
N VAL A 16 -6.30 2.69 3.97
CA VAL A 16 -5.53 3.89 4.28
C VAL A 16 -4.65 4.34 3.10
N ILE A 17 -4.09 3.41 2.32
CA ILE A 17 -3.31 3.76 1.12
C ILE A 17 -4.18 4.52 0.13
N TRP A 18 -5.37 3.99 -0.17
CA TRP A 18 -6.31 4.64 -1.10
C TRP A 18 -6.70 6.03 -0.62
N LEU A 19 -7.11 6.16 0.64
CA LEU A 19 -7.52 7.45 1.20
C LEU A 19 -6.40 8.49 1.15
N PHE A 20 -5.18 8.10 1.48
CA PHE A 20 -4.05 9.02 1.49
C PHE A 20 -3.69 9.51 0.09
N ILE A 21 -3.69 8.61 -0.90
CA ILE A 21 -3.32 8.96 -2.27
C ILE A 21 -4.42 9.78 -2.94
N ILE A 22 -5.70 9.42 -2.76
CA ILE A 22 -6.83 10.22 -3.26
C ILE A 22 -6.80 11.63 -2.65
N LEU A 23 -6.48 11.74 -1.35
CA LEU A 23 -6.35 13.04 -0.70
C LEU A 23 -5.19 13.85 -1.26
N ALA A 24 -4.03 13.22 -1.48
CA ALA A 24 -2.86 13.88 -2.06
C ALA A 24 -3.17 14.42 -3.46
N ASP A 25 -3.87 13.62 -4.26
CA ASP A 25 -4.30 13.99 -5.61
C ASP A 25 -5.37 15.11 -5.60
N ALA A 26 -6.34 15.04 -4.68
CA ALA A 26 -7.31 16.12 -4.51
C ALA A 26 -6.63 17.46 -4.16
N ILE A 27 -5.52 17.44 -3.41
CA ILE A 27 -4.75 18.66 -3.10
C ILE A 27 -4.00 19.14 -4.35
N ASP A 28 -3.43 18.24 -5.13
CA ASP A 28 -2.82 18.57 -6.42
C ASP A 28 -3.82 19.31 -7.33
N GLU A 29 -5.04 18.79 -7.46
CA GLU A 29 -6.08 19.36 -8.33
C GLU A 29 -6.71 20.66 -7.80
N PHE A 30 -7.07 20.70 -6.51
CA PHE A 30 -7.86 21.82 -5.95
C PHE A 30 -7.01 22.92 -5.31
N VAL A 31 -5.77 22.64 -4.91
CA VAL A 31 -4.94 23.59 -4.13
C VAL A 31 -3.69 24.01 -4.90
N LEU A 32 -2.98 23.05 -5.49
CA LEU A 32 -1.68 23.31 -6.12
C LEU A 32 -1.77 23.59 -7.63
N ASP A 33 -2.87 23.21 -8.28
CA ASP A 33 -3.09 23.37 -9.73
C ASP A 33 -1.96 22.70 -10.55
N VAL A 34 -1.61 21.46 -10.17
CA VAL A 34 -0.56 20.64 -10.79
C VAL A 34 -1.05 19.21 -11.05
N ASP A 35 -0.55 18.56 -12.10
CA ASP A 35 -1.06 17.25 -12.54
C ASP A 35 -0.81 16.07 -11.58
N SER A 36 0.35 15.98 -10.90
CA SER A 36 0.70 14.74 -10.15
C SER A 36 1.83 14.88 -9.11
N PHE A 37 2.09 16.08 -8.63
CA PHE A 37 3.24 16.32 -7.76
C PHE A 37 3.13 15.59 -6.42
N LEU A 38 2.07 15.81 -5.66
CA LEU A 38 1.82 15.13 -4.39
C LEU A 38 1.36 13.69 -4.57
N GLY A 39 0.65 13.34 -5.64
CA GLY A 39 0.25 11.95 -5.91
C GLY A 39 1.45 10.99 -5.96
N ILE A 40 2.49 11.35 -6.73
CA ILE A 40 3.71 10.54 -6.86
C ILE A 40 4.54 10.57 -5.56
N ASN A 41 4.83 11.77 -5.05
CA ASN A 41 5.67 11.92 -3.86
C ASN A 41 5.00 11.30 -2.62
N GLY A 42 3.68 11.47 -2.48
CA GLY A 42 2.87 10.88 -1.42
C GLY A 42 2.89 9.36 -1.46
N SER A 43 2.79 8.76 -2.65
CA SER A 43 2.89 7.31 -2.84
C SER A 43 4.23 6.75 -2.34
N LEU A 44 5.35 7.43 -2.66
CA LEU A 44 6.68 7.06 -2.19
C LEU A 44 6.81 7.20 -0.66
N VAL A 45 6.31 8.28 -0.08
CA VAL A 45 6.36 8.51 1.37
C VAL A 45 5.55 7.44 2.11
N VAL A 46 4.32 7.15 1.66
CA VAL A 46 3.46 6.10 2.24
C VAL A 46 4.16 4.75 2.18
N LEU A 47 4.74 4.40 1.03
CA LEU A 47 5.49 3.16 0.84
C LEU A 47 6.63 3.02 1.86
N LEU A 48 7.46 4.06 2.01
CA LEU A 48 8.59 4.08 2.93
C LEU A 48 8.14 3.97 4.39
N CYS A 49 7.11 4.72 4.78
CA CYS A 49 6.56 4.64 6.13
C CYS A 49 6.01 3.23 6.43
N MET A 50 5.29 2.64 5.48
CA MET A 50 4.70 1.31 5.64
C MET A 50 5.76 0.22 5.74
N ILE A 51 6.80 0.23 4.91
CA ILE A 51 7.85 -0.80 4.97
C ILE A 51 8.63 -0.71 6.28
N VAL A 52 8.94 0.51 6.75
CA VAL A 52 9.60 0.71 8.06
C VAL A 52 8.69 0.21 9.18
N ALA A 53 7.41 0.59 9.19
CA ALA A 53 6.46 0.13 10.18
C ALA A 53 6.31 -1.41 10.18
N TYR A 54 6.28 -2.02 8.99
CA TYR A 54 6.23 -3.47 8.81
C TYR A 54 7.45 -4.17 9.41
N ILE A 55 8.66 -3.72 9.06
CA ILE A 55 9.92 -4.29 9.55
C ILE A 55 10.02 -4.17 11.07
N VAL A 56 9.75 -2.97 11.62
CA VAL A 56 9.76 -2.73 13.07
C VAL A 56 8.75 -3.62 13.78
N TYR A 57 7.54 -3.75 13.23
CA TYR A 57 6.51 -4.63 13.78
C TYR A 57 6.95 -6.10 13.75
N TYR A 58 7.50 -6.55 12.63
CA TYR A 58 7.95 -7.93 12.45
C TYR A 58 9.06 -8.28 13.43
N ILE A 59 10.10 -7.44 13.55
CA ILE A 59 11.22 -7.68 14.47
C ILE A 59 10.73 -7.69 15.93
N LYS A 60 9.86 -6.74 16.32
CA LYS A 60 9.39 -6.62 17.71
C LYS A 60 8.40 -7.71 18.12
N LYS A 61 7.55 -8.18 17.20
CA LYS A 61 6.43 -9.08 17.52
C LYS A 61 6.61 -10.50 16.99
N LYS A 62 7.57 -10.74 16.09
CA LYS A 62 7.85 -12.03 15.43
C LYS A 62 6.55 -12.76 15.05
N PRO A 63 5.65 -12.13 14.24
CA PRO A 63 4.35 -12.72 13.95
C PRO A 63 4.53 -14.04 13.20
N GLY A 64 3.86 -15.10 13.64
CA GLY A 64 3.87 -16.37 12.90
C GLY A 64 3.30 -16.24 11.48
N TRP A 65 3.77 -17.07 10.55
CA TRP A 65 3.47 -16.99 9.11
C TRP A 65 1.96 -16.90 8.78
N LYS A 66 1.10 -17.63 9.51
CA LYS A 66 -0.36 -17.56 9.32
C LYS A 66 -0.93 -16.17 9.56
N ASN A 67 -0.38 -15.42 10.53
CA ASN A 67 -0.81 -14.05 10.80
C ASN A 67 -0.34 -13.10 9.69
N ILE A 68 0.84 -13.34 9.14
CA ILE A 68 1.37 -12.56 8.00
C ILE A 68 0.49 -12.78 6.77
N LEU A 69 0.16 -14.03 6.45
CA LEU A 69 -0.76 -14.34 5.36
C LEU A 69 -2.15 -13.72 5.58
N CYS A 70 -2.70 -13.80 6.80
CA CYS A 70 -3.98 -13.14 7.09
C CYS A 70 -3.90 -11.61 6.91
N PHE A 71 -2.79 -10.98 7.29
CA PHE A 71 -2.59 -9.54 7.06
C PHE A 71 -2.59 -9.23 5.57
N PHE A 72 -1.79 -9.94 4.76
CA PHE A 72 -1.75 -9.73 3.31
C PHE A 72 -3.07 -10.06 2.61
N ALA A 73 -3.80 -11.07 3.08
CA ALA A 73 -5.12 -11.39 2.55
C ALA A 73 -6.10 -10.22 2.74
N GLY A 74 -6.15 -9.63 3.94
CA GLY A 74 -7.00 -8.46 4.18
C GLY A 74 -6.54 -7.24 3.38
N TYR A 75 -5.23 -7.02 3.35
CA TYR A 75 -4.60 -5.92 2.63
C TYR A 75 -4.87 -5.93 1.13
N LEU A 76 -4.67 -7.08 0.48
CA LEU A 76 -4.91 -7.23 -0.96
C LEU A 76 -6.40 -7.24 -1.28
N LEU A 77 -7.24 -7.79 -0.40
CA LEU A 77 -8.70 -7.78 -0.58
C LEU A 77 -9.23 -6.35 -0.61
N THR A 78 -8.86 -5.49 0.34
CA THR A 78 -9.28 -4.08 0.30
C THR A 78 -8.60 -3.33 -0.83
N GLY A 79 -7.35 -3.64 -1.14
CA GLY A 79 -6.67 -3.13 -2.34
C GLY A 79 -7.50 -3.33 -3.61
N ALA A 80 -7.92 -4.57 -3.88
CA ALA A 80 -8.71 -4.92 -5.05
C ALA A 80 -10.15 -4.38 -4.99
N ALA A 81 -10.83 -4.51 -3.84
CA ALA A 81 -12.22 -4.06 -3.69
C ALA A 81 -12.35 -2.54 -3.85
N THR A 82 -11.47 -1.76 -3.23
CA THR A 82 -11.47 -0.30 -3.38
C THR A 82 -11.09 0.12 -4.79
N GLY A 83 -10.10 -0.53 -5.41
CA GLY A 83 -9.76 -0.29 -6.81
C GLY A 83 -10.92 -0.57 -7.76
N TRP A 84 -11.69 -1.65 -7.54
CA TRP A 84 -12.89 -1.93 -8.31
C TRP A 84 -13.97 -0.85 -8.14
N ILE A 85 -14.21 -0.37 -6.92
CA ILE A 85 -15.18 0.69 -6.67
C ILE A 85 -14.80 1.98 -7.41
N ILE A 86 -13.53 2.37 -7.34
CA ILE A 86 -13.03 3.59 -7.99
C ILE A 86 -13.07 3.44 -9.51
N TRP A 87 -12.68 2.28 -10.04
CA TRP A 87 -12.79 1.99 -11.47
C TRP A 87 -14.23 2.20 -11.97
N ASN A 88 -15.21 1.61 -11.29
CA ASN A 88 -16.61 1.79 -11.66
C ASN A 88 -17.07 3.25 -11.52
N ALA A 89 -16.58 3.98 -10.51
CA ALA A 89 -16.93 5.38 -10.33
C ALA A 89 -16.40 6.26 -11.48
N LEU A 90 -15.17 5.98 -11.93
CA LEU A 90 -14.54 6.65 -13.07
C LEU A 90 -15.25 6.32 -14.39
N GLU A 91 -15.53 5.04 -14.64
CA GLU A 91 -16.21 4.59 -15.88
C GLU A 91 -17.63 5.18 -16.01
N ASN A 92 -18.30 5.42 -14.89
CA ASN A 92 -19.64 6.01 -14.86
C ASN A 92 -19.65 7.54 -14.66
N GLU A 93 -18.49 8.22 -14.69
CA GLU A 93 -18.37 9.68 -14.45
C GLU A 93 -19.03 10.14 -13.13
N THR A 94 -19.03 9.27 -12.12
CA THR A 94 -19.63 9.51 -10.79
C THR A 94 -18.58 9.75 -9.72
N PHE A 95 -17.30 9.77 -10.09
CA PHE A 95 -16.23 10.10 -9.17
C PHE A 95 -16.31 11.58 -8.78
N PHE A 96 -16.17 11.87 -7.49
CA PHE A 96 -16.47 13.19 -6.93
C PHE A 96 -15.38 14.25 -7.15
N ILE A 97 -14.22 13.84 -7.67
CA ILE A 97 -13.15 14.77 -8.07
C ILE A 97 -13.26 14.95 -9.58
N GLU A 98 -13.67 16.15 -10.00
CA GLU A 98 -13.75 16.51 -11.42
C GLU A 98 -12.36 16.61 -12.02
N GLN A 99 -12.17 15.99 -13.18
CA GLN A 99 -10.93 16.00 -13.94
C GLN A 99 -10.99 17.11 -14.98
N THR A 100 -10.01 18.01 -14.99
CA THR A 100 -9.96 19.09 -16.00
C THR A 100 -8.92 18.78 -17.08
N GLU A 101 -9.37 18.40 -18.28
CA GLU A 101 -8.51 18.08 -19.45
C GLU A 101 -7.54 19.21 -19.86
N LYS A 102 -7.75 20.45 -19.39
CA LYS A 102 -6.99 21.63 -19.81
C LYS A 102 -5.58 21.72 -19.21
N ARG A 103 -5.21 20.87 -18.25
CA ARG A 103 -4.02 21.05 -17.40
C ARG A 103 -2.83 20.14 -17.69
N CYS A 104 -2.96 19.30 -18.71
CA CYS A 104 -2.00 18.26 -18.99
C CYS A 104 -0.67 18.76 -19.59
N TYR A 105 0.41 18.72 -18.81
CA TYR A 105 1.76 19.08 -19.29
C TYR A 105 2.66 17.88 -19.61
N PHE A 106 2.40 16.68 -19.05
CA PHE A 106 3.29 15.51 -19.25
C PHE A 106 2.57 14.16 -19.48
N LEU A 107 1.65 13.75 -18.61
CA LEU A 107 0.91 12.48 -18.71
C LEU A 107 -0.56 12.74 -18.36
N CYS A 108 -1.45 12.73 -19.35
CA CYS A 108 -2.88 12.91 -19.12
C CYS A 108 -3.45 11.60 -18.62
N LEU A 109 -3.44 11.42 -17.31
CA LEU A 109 -3.94 10.20 -16.66
C LEU A 109 -5.47 10.25 -16.48
N ASN A 110 -6.09 11.43 -16.54
CA ASN A 110 -7.55 11.63 -16.62
C ASN A 110 -8.32 10.78 -15.59
N GLY A 111 -7.92 10.87 -14.32
CA GLY A 111 -8.47 10.12 -13.21
C GLY A 111 -7.93 8.70 -13.07
N ILE A 112 -7.17 8.16 -14.03
CA ILE A 112 -6.57 6.83 -13.86
C ILE A 112 -5.47 6.83 -12.79
N GLU A 113 -4.91 7.98 -12.45
CA GLU A 113 -3.97 8.17 -11.34
C GLU A 113 -4.55 7.72 -10.00
N TYR A 114 -5.86 7.87 -9.80
CA TYR A 114 -6.57 7.37 -8.62
C TYR A 114 -6.42 5.87 -8.47
N LEU A 115 -6.28 5.13 -9.57
CA LEU A 115 -6.07 3.68 -9.57
C LEU A 115 -4.59 3.34 -9.60
N LEU A 116 -3.85 3.96 -10.51
CA LEU A 116 -2.47 3.61 -10.81
C LEU A 116 -1.56 3.76 -9.59
N TYR A 117 -1.61 4.90 -8.90
CA TYR A 117 -0.72 5.18 -7.78
C TYR A 117 -0.99 4.27 -6.57
N PRO A 118 -2.24 4.02 -6.14
CA PRO A 118 -2.50 3.04 -5.09
C PRO A 118 -2.15 1.62 -5.49
N PHE A 119 -2.45 1.18 -6.71
CA PHE A 119 -2.09 -0.17 -7.16
C PHE A 119 -0.58 -0.40 -7.18
N ILE A 120 0.18 0.56 -7.70
CA ILE A 120 1.65 0.50 -7.67
C ILE A 120 2.13 0.47 -6.22
N THR A 121 1.63 1.35 -5.37
CA THR A 121 2.02 1.40 -3.95
C THR A 121 1.73 0.07 -3.25
N ILE A 122 0.57 -0.53 -3.51
CA ILE A 122 0.15 -1.80 -2.94
C ILE A 122 1.02 -2.97 -3.41
N GLY A 123 1.27 -3.03 -4.72
CA GLY A 123 2.12 -4.04 -5.35
C GLY A 123 3.55 -3.94 -4.85
N VAL A 124 4.15 -2.75 -4.91
CA VAL A 124 5.54 -2.52 -4.50
C VAL A 124 5.73 -2.82 -3.01
N PHE A 125 4.81 -2.41 -2.13
CA PHE A 125 4.87 -2.76 -0.71
C PHE A 125 4.89 -4.28 -0.51
N SER A 126 4.03 -5.01 -1.21
CA SER A 126 3.97 -6.47 -1.13
C SER A 126 5.28 -7.13 -1.57
N VAL A 127 5.88 -6.64 -2.66
CA VAL A 127 7.19 -7.11 -3.15
C VAL A 127 8.30 -6.81 -2.14
N LEU A 128 8.35 -5.59 -1.60
CA LEU A 128 9.36 -5.21 -0.61
C LEU A 128 9.25 -6.06 0.66
N CYS A 129 8.04 -6.37 1.12
CA CYS A 129 7.84 -7.28 2.25
C CYS A 129 8.30 -8.70 1.93
N ALA A 130 8.03 -9.21 0.73
CA ALA A 130 8.50 -10.52 0.31
C ALA A 130 10.04 -10.58 0.28
N LEU A 131 10.69 -9.56 -0.31
CA LEU A 131 12.15 -9.43 -0.30
C LEU A 131 12.70 -9.37 1.11
N PHE A 132 12.07 -8.61 2.01
CA PHE A 132 12.44 -8.58 3.42
C PHE A 132 12.42 -9.98 4.06
N HIS A 133 11.38 -10.79 3.83
CA HIS A 133 11.34 -12.15 4.38
C HIS A 133 12.42 -13.05 3.81
N VAL A 134 12.71 -12.95 2.52
CA VAL A 134 13.79 -13.70 1.86
C VAL A 134 15.14 -13.34 2.50
N VAL A 135 15.45 -12.05 2.60
CA VAL A 135 16.69 -11.56 3.21
C VAL A 135 16.78 -11.97 4.68
N TYR A 136 15.70 -11.80 5.44
CA TYR A 136 15.64 -12.19 6.85
C TYR A 136 15.91 -13.69 7.02
N ALA A 137 15.29 -14.55 6.19
CA ALA A 137 15.51 -15.98 6.23
C ALA A 137 16.95 -16.38 5.88
N ILE A 138 17.55 -15.75 4.86
CA ILE A 138 18.95 -15.98 4.49
C ILE A 138 19.89 -15.62 5.65
N ILE A 139 19.71 -14.46 6.28
CA ILE A 139 20.52 -14.01 7.42
C ILE A 139 20.36 -15.00 8.59
N SER A 140 19.13 -15.42 8.90
CA SER A 140 18.86 -16.40 9.95
C SER A 140 19.51 -17.77 9.70
N LEU A 141 19.66 -18.18 8.43
CA LEU A 141 20.33 -19.42 8.06
C LEU A 141 21.86 -19.32 8.14
N LEU A 142 22.42 -18.17 7.74
CA LEU A 142 23.87 -17.93 7.70
C LEU A 142 24.48 -17.60 9.08
N CYS A 143 23.68 -17.11 10.02
CA CYS A 143 24.12 -16.82 11.40
C CYS A 143 23.53 -17.82 12.41
N PRO A 144 24.16 -19.01 12.60
CA PRO A 144 23.64 -20.05 13.51
C PRO A 144 23.62 -19.66 14.99
N CYS A 145 24.25 -18.55 15.39
CA CYS A 145 24.22 -18.02 16.76
C CYS A 145 22.81 -17.62 17.26
N ASN A 146 21.82 -17.49 16.35
CA ASN A 146 20.46 -17.09 16.68
C ASN A 146 19.45 -18.27 16.78
N LYS A 147 19.94 -19.52 16.70
CA LYS A 147 19.09 -20.73 16.67
C LYS A 147 18.34 -21.05 17.98
N LYS A 148 18.63 -20.37 19.10
CA LYS A 148 17.99 -20.68 20.40
C LYS A 148 16.54 -20.19 20.53
N ASP A 149 16.08 -19.31 19.65
CA ASP A 149 14.73 -18.70 19.75
C ASP A 149 13.71 -19.23 18.73
N HIS A 150 14.10 -20.17 17.87
CA HIS A 150 13.28 -20.70 16.80
C HIS A 150 13.03 -22.20 16.99
N VAL A 151 12.40 -22.57 18.11
CA VAL A 151 11.72 -23.87 18.24
C VAL A 151 10.24 -23.63 17.98
N LEU A 152 9.78 -24.29 16.92
CA LEU A 152 8.44 -24.42 16.32
C LEU A 152 7.23 -23.80 17.05
#